data_AF-A0A8S9ZH12-F1
#
_entry.id   AF-A0A8S9ZH12-F1
#
_cell.length_a   1.000
_cell.length_b   1.000
_cell.length_c   1.000
_cell.angle_alpha   90.00
_cell.angle_beta   90.00
_cell.angle_gamma   90.00
#
_symmetry.space_group_name_H-M   'P 1'
#
loop_
_entity.id
_entity.type
_entity.pdbx_description
1 polymer ?
#
loop_
_entity_poly.entity_id
_entity_poly.type
_entity_poly.pdbx_seq_one_letter_code
_entity_poly.pdbx_strand_id
1 'polypeptide(L)'
;MKVKRLKRASRVLTFFRYKFGYIPPYSILLDGTFCQEALKCKINLREQLPKYLRDEGLEMFVTECESPLYGALCIAQQFKVAKCPHRPLRSAADCIAHMARRSLKNKEAENKKKKILYFVATQDSALLQKLRSLGGVPLMSIRYNAILLEKPSEESEKIAESSTTKNEPDELQRVKQLRKVELGEEAPKHRKREAKGPNPLSCKKKKKIQRNNDGGVPGAFGKRKKEDDKGEFN
;
A
#
# COMPACT_ATOMS: atom_id res chain seq x y z
N MET A 1 -14.10 5.26 -2.23
CA MET A 1 -13.12 4.40 -1.53
C MET A 1 -12.14 3.68 -2.46
N LYS A 2 -12.58 3.07 -3.58
CA LYS A 2 -11.72 2.33 -4.53
C LYS A 2 -10.51 3.12 -5.05
N VAL A 3 -10.70 4.40 -5.42
CA VAL A 3 -9.61 5.25 -5.93
C VAL A 3 -8.50 5.50 -4.89
N LYS A 4 -8.86 5.71 -3.62
CA LYS A 4 -7.86 5.90 -2.53
C LYS A 4 -7.05 4.63 -2.31
N ARG A 5 -7.69 3.46 -2.37
CA ARG A 5 -7.05 2.14 -2.26
C ARG A 5 -6.04 1.90 -3.38
N LEU A 6 -6.43 2.16 -4.64
CA LEU A 6 -5.53 2.05 -5.79
C LEU A 6 -4.35 3.02 -5.69
N LYS A 7 -4.59 4.28 -5.31
CA LYS A 7 -3.51 5.26 -5.10
C LYS A 7 -2.53 4.80 -4.02
N ARG A 8 -3.00 4.19 -2.93
CA ARG A 8 -2.14 3.63 -1.88
C ARG A 8 -1.31 2.47 -2.42
N ALA A 9 -1.93 1.54 -3.14
CA ALA A 9 -1.23 0.43 -3.77
C ALA A 9 -0.12 0.91 -4.71
N SER A 10 -0.42 1.88 -5.59
CA SER A 10 0.56 2.44 -6.52
C SER A 10 1.77 3.07 -5.82
N ARG A 11 1.57 3.74 -4.67
CA ARG A 11 2.69 4.29 -3.88
C ARG A 11 3.58 3.19 -3.31
N VAL A 12 2.98 2.13 -2.79
CA VAL A 12 3.73 0.98 -2.24
C VAL A 12 4.49 0.25 -3.35
N LEU A 13 3.86 0.00 -4.50
CA LEU A 13 4.51 -0.61 -5.66
C LEU A 13 5.68 0.23 -6.16
N THR A 14 5.52 1.55 -6.16
CA THR A 14 6.58 2.48 -6.55
C THR A 14 7.78 2.39 -5.61
N PHE A 15 7.53 2.33 -4.29
CA PHE A 15 8.58 2.11 -3.29
C PHE A 15 9.35 0.80 -3.55
N PHE A 16 8.65 -0.32 -3.71
CA PHE A 16 9.30 -1.63 -3.94
C PHE A 16 10.00 -1.71 -5.30
N ARG A 17 9.49 -1.04 -6.33
CA ARG A 17 10.15 -0.96 -7.64
C ARG A 17 11.50 -0.25 -7.54
N TYR A 18 11.55 0.91 -6.90
CA TYR A 18 12.78 1.70 -6.84
C TYR A 18 13.80 1.15 -5.83
N LYS A 19 13.36 0.65 -4.68
CA LYS A 19 14.29 0.23 -3.61
C LYS A 19 14.67 -1.25 -3.69
N PHE A 20 13.78 -2.11 -4.21
CA PHE A 20 13.98 -3.58 -4.21
C PHE A 20 13.97 -4.20 -5.62
N GLY A 21 13.71 -3.42 -6.67
CA GLY A 21 13.77 -3.90 -8.06
C GLY A 21 12.57 -4.73 -8.50
N TYR A 22 11.40 -4.53 -7.88
CA TYR A 22 10.16 -5.19 -8.31
C TYR A 22 9.65 -4.59 -9.64
N ILE A 23 9.82 -5.34 -10.73
CA ILE A 23 9.42 -4.96 -12.10
C ILE A 23 8.35 -5.94 -12.60
N PRO A 24 7.27 -5.46 -13.25
CA PRO A 24 6.28 -6.34 -13.87
C PRO A 24 6.89 -7.18 -15.02
N PRO A 25 6.42 -8.40 -15.29
CA PRO A 25 5.29 -9.08 -14.66
C PRO A 25 5.59 -9.53 -13.22
N TYR A 26 4.68 -9.23 -12.30
CA TYR A 26 4.82 -9.57 -10.89
C TYR A 26 4.47 -11.05 -10.66
N SER A 27 5.19 -11.67 -9.72
CA SER A 27 4.95 -13.03 -9.27
C SER A 27 4.38 -13.01 -7.85
N ILE A 28 3.22 -13.62 -7.63
CA ILE A 28 2.58 -13.68 -6.30
C ILE A 28 2.62 -15.11 -5.78
N LEU A 29 3.12 -15.29 -4.57
CA LEU A 29 3.02 -16.53 -3.81
C LEU A 29 1.76 -16.48 -2.95
N LEU A 30 0.83 -17.38 -3.22
CA LEU A 30 -0.43 -17.54 -2.51
C LEU A 30 -0.27 -18.56 -1.40
N ASP A 31 -0.86 -18.24 -0.25
CA ASP A 31 -1.03 -19.15 0.88
C ASP A 31 -2.44 -19.73 0.91
N GLY A 32 -2.57 -20.98 1.36
CA GLY A 32 -3.84 -21.66 1.59
C GLY A 32 -4.82 -20.85 2.46
N THR A 33 -4.32 -20.13 3.47
CA THR A 33 -5.16 -19.25 4.31
C THR A 33 -5.77 -18.09 3.52
N PHE A 34 -5.01 -17.53 2.57
CA PHE A 34 -5.45 -16.45 1.70
C PHE A 34 -6.48 -16.95 0.68
N CYS A 35 -6.26 -18.13 0.10
CA CYS A 35 -7.22 -18.79 -0.79
C CYS A 35 -8.55 -19.08 -0.07
N GLN A 36 -8.49 -19.55 1.19
CA GLN A 36 -9.69 -19.78 1.99
C GLN A 36 -10.46 -18.48 2.26
N GLU A 37 -9.76 -17.38 2.56
CA GLU A 37 -10.43 -16.10 2.78
C GLU A 37 -10.99 -15.51 1.48
N ALA A 38 -10.31 -15.72 0.34
CA ALA A 38 -10.82 -15.33 -0.97
C ALA A 38 -12.16 -16.02 -1.29
N LEU A 39 -12.31 -17.30 -0.93
CA LEU A 39 -13.58 -18.03 -1.07
C LEU A 39 -14.68 -17.42 -0.21
N LYS A 40 -14.41 -17.17 1.07
CA LYS A 40 -15.39 -16.57 1.99
C LYS A 40 -15.87 -15.21 1.49
N CYS A 41 -14.94 -14.38 1.02
CA CYS A 41 -15.26 -13.06 0.49
C CYS A 41 -15.80 -13.08 -0.96
N LYS A 42 -15.87 -14.26 -1.61
CA LYS A 42 -16.27 -14.44 -3.01
C LYS A 42 -15.43 -13.58 -3.99
N ILE A 43 -14.12 -13.58 -3.80
CA ILE A 43 -13.17 -12.80 -4.60
C ILE A 43 -12.49 -13.69 -5.64
N ASN A 44 -12.72 -13.40 -6.92
CA ASN A 44 -12.00 -14.05 -8.01
C ASN A 44 -10.58 -13.51 -8.14
N LEU A 45 -9.59 -14.25 -7.62
CA LEU A 45 -8.19 -13.85 -7.59
C LEU A 45 -7.62 -13.56 -8.98
N ARG A 46 -7.96 -14.40 -9.98
CA ARG A 46 -7.48 -14.29 -11.37
C ARG A 46 -7.87 -12.99 -12.06
N GLU A 47 -9.03 -12.42 -11.71
CA GLU A 47 -9.47 -11.16 -12.29
C GLU A 47 -9.08 -9.95 -11.44
N GLN A 48 -9.21 -10.09 -10.11
CA GLN A 48 -9.08 -8.96 -9.19
C GLN A 48 -7.63 -8.55 -8.96
N LEU A 49 -6.68 -9.49 -8.94
CA LEU A 49 -5.27 -9.19 -8.73
C LEU A 49 -4.64 -8.42 -9.91
N PRO A 50 -4.80 -8.85 -11.19
CA PRO A 50 -4.30 -8.09 -12.33
C PRO A 50 -4.88 -6.67 -12.39
N LYS A 51 -6.20 -6.54 -12.17
CA LYS A 51 -6.88 -5.23 -12.11
C LYS A 51 -6.37 -4.34 -10.98
N TYR A 52 -6.02 -4.93 -9.84
CA TYR A 52 -5.55 -4.19 -8.67
C TYR A 52 -4.10 -3.72 -8.81
N LEU A 53 -3.22 -4.57 -9.34
CA LEU A 53 -1.79 -4.26 -9.55
C LEU A 53 -1.52 -3.53 -10.88
N ARG A 54 -2.51 -3.49 -11.78
CA ARG A 54 -2.40 -2.95 -13.15
C ARG A 54 -1.31 -3.66 -13.95
N ASP A 55 -1.29 -4.98 -13.82
CA ASP A 55 -0.34 -5.86 -14.49
C ASP A 55 -1.10 -7.03 -15.09
N GLU A 56 -1.18 -7.06 -16.42
CA GLU A 56 -1.88 -8.10 -17.18
C GLU A 56 -1.08 -9.41 -17.25
N GLY A 57 0.26 -9.33 -17.10
CA GLY A 57 1.16 -10.47 -17.14
C GLY A 57 1.37 -11.16 -15.79
N LEU A 58 0.53 -10.86 -14.81
CA LEU A 58 0.67 -11.33 -13.43
C LEU A 58 0.65 -12.86 -13.33
N GLU A 59 1.68 -13.43 -12.71
CA GLU A 59 1.74 -14.87 -12.43
C GLU A 59 1.49 -15.15 -10.96
N MET A 60 0.60 -16.11 -10.69
CA MET A 60 0.29 -16.58 -9.34
C MET A 60 0.86 -17.98 -9.15
N PHE A 61 1.43 -18.19 -7.96
CA PHE A 61 2.12 -19.40 -7.58
C PHE A 61 1.62 -19.93 -6.24
N VAL A 62 1.58 -21.26 -6.10
CA VAL A 62 1.33 -21.97 -4.85
C VAL A 62 2.52 -22.87 -4.57
N THR A 63 2.89 -23.10 -3.30
CA THR A 63 4.00 -24.01 -2.97
C THR A 63 3.54 -25.46 -2.87
N GLU A 64 4.41 -26.40 -3.21
CA GLU A 64 4.15 -27.84 -3.07
C GLU A 64 3.94 -28.28 -1.60
N CYS A 65 4.46 -27.51 -0.65
CA CYS A 65 4.30 -27.78 0.79
C CYS A 65 2.98 -27.30 1.35
N GLU A 66 2.12 -26.68 0.55
CA GLU A 66 0.78 -26.31 0.99
C GLU A 66 -0.19 -27.48 0.84
N SER A 67 -0.85 -27.86 1.93
CA SER A 67 -2.01 -28.74 1.94
C SER A 67 -3.27 -27.99 2.39
N PRO A 68 -3.83 -27.11 1.55
CA PRO A 68 -5.00 -26.31 1.91
C PRO A 68 -6.26 -27.17 2.09
N LEU A 69 -7.25 -26.63 2.81
CA LEU A 69 -8.61 -27.21 2.90
C LEU A 69 -9.21 -27.39 1.49
N TYR A 70 -10.12 -28.35 1.33
CA TYR A 70 -10.69 -28.76 0.03
C TYR A 70 -11.14 -27.58 -0.86
N GLY A 71 -11.87 -26.61 -0.30
CA GLY A 71 -12.30 -25.43 -1.06
C GLY A 71 -11.12 -24.59 -1.54
N ALA A 72 -10.19 -24.26 -0.64
CA ALA A 72 -8.99 -23.49 -0.96
C ALA A 72 -8.06 -24.23 -1.93
N LEU A 73 -8.03 -25.57 -1.87
CA LEU A 73 -7.30 -26.44 -2.79
C LEU A 73 -7.82 -26.27 -4.23
N CYS A 74 -9.13 -26.24 -4.45
CA CYS A 74 -9.71 -26.04 -5.79
C CYS A 74 -9.28 -24.72 -6.42
N ILE A 75 -9.13 -23.65 -5.63
CA ILE A 75 -8.57 -22.38 -6.11
C ILE A 75 -7.07 -22.52 -6.38
N ALA A 76 -6.33 -23.08 -5.43
CA ALA A 76 -4.88 -23.21 -5.49
C ALA A 76 -4.42 -24.00 -6.74
N GLN A 77 -5.16 -25.06 -7.11
CA GLN A 77 -4.89 -25.90 -8.29
C GLN A 77 -5.00 -25.14 -9.62
N GLN A 78 -5.67 -23.98 -9.67
CA GLN A 78 -5.78 -23.17 -10.88
C GLN A 78 -4.49 -22.37 -11.19
N PHE A 79 -3.54 -22.35 -10.26
CA PHE A 79 -2.32 -21.55 -10.35
C PHE A 79 -1.08 -22.43 -10.50
N LYS A 80 0.05 -21.81 -10.87
CA LYS A 80 1.29 -22.53 -11.12
C LYS A 80 1.89 -23.00 -9.80
N VAL A 81 2.55 -24.15 -9.81
CA VAL A 81 3.24 -24.66 -8.62
C VAL A 81 4.68 -24.14 -8.62
N ALA A 82 5.08 -23.45 -7.55
CA ALA A 82 6.45 -23.03 -7.32
C ALA A 82 7.25 -24.16 -6.67
N LYS A 83 8.26 -24.65 -7.40
CA LYS A 83 9.15 -25.71 -6.92
C LYS A 83 10.02 -25.20 -5.78
N CYS A 84 9.85 -25.76 -4.59
CA CYS A 84 10.65 -25.44 -3.43
C CYS A 84 11.87 -26.38 -3.32
N PRO A 85 13.06 -25.87 -2.93
CA PRO A 85 14.29 -26.67 -2.92
C PRO A 85 14.47 -27.57 -1.67
N HIS A 86 13.51 -27.61 -0.75
CA HIS A 86 13.64 -28.40 0.49
C HIS A 86 12.98 -29.76 0.37
N ARG A 87 13.75 -30.78 0.74
CA ARG A 87 13.29 -32.12 1.12
C ARG A 87 13.88 -32.43 2.51
N PRO A 88 13.11 -32.98 3.47
CA PRO A 88 11.67 -33.30 3.44
C PRO A 88 10.76 -32.07 3.37
N LEU A 89 9.47 -32.28 3.11
CA LEU A 89 8.46 -31.20 3.10
C LEU A 89 8.45 -30.48 4.46
N ARG A 90 8.33 -29.16 4.43
CA ARG A 90 8.27 -28.31 5.62
C ARG A 90 6.85 -27.77 5.80
N SER A 91 6.60 -27.10 6.92
CA SER A 91 5.37 -26.32 7.07
C SER A 91 5.23 -25.30 5.92
N ALA A 92 4.00 -25.07 5.45
CA ALA A 92 3.71 -24.11 4.39
C ALA A 92 4.27 -22.71 4.71
N ALA A 93 4.07 -22.27 5.96
CA ALA A 93 4.57 -20.98 6.44
C ALA A 93 6.11 -20.87 6.35
N ASP A 94 6.84 -21.90 6.80
CA ASP A 94 8.30 -21.87 6.73
C ASP A 94 8.83 -22.03 5.30
N CYS A 95 8.11 -22.77 4.45
CA CYS A 95 8.37 -22.86 3.01
C CYS A 95 8.25 -21.48 2.35
N ILE A 96 7.14 -20.77 2.55
CA ILE A 96 6.89 -19.43 2.00
C ILE A 96 7.95 -18.45 2.50
N ALA A 97 8.24 -18.44 3.80
CA ALA A 97 9.27 -17.57 4.38
C ALA A 97 10.66 -17.86 3.78
N HIS A 98 10.99 -19.14 3.56
CA HIS A 98 12.23 -19.55 2.92
C HIS A 98 12.29 -19.10 1.45
N MET A 99 11.21 -19.29 0.68
CA MET A 99 11.11 -18.86 -0.72
C MET A 99 11.24 -17.33 -0.86
N ALA A 100 10.55 -16.58 -0.02
CA ALA A 100 10.65 -15.12 0.03
C ALA A 100 12.08 -14.65 0.35
N ARG A 101 12.71 -15.23 1.38
CA ARG A 101 14.11 -14.95 1.73
C ARG A 101 15.09 -15.27 0.60
N ARG A 102 14.91 -16.41 -0.07
CA ARG A 102 15.75 -16.82 -1.20
C ARG A 102 15.61 -15.86 -2.38
N SER A 103 14.41 -15.37 -2.65
CA SER A 103 14.16 -14.40 -3.73
C SER A 103 14.91 -13.09 -3.54
N LEU A 104 15.12 -12.67 -2.28
CA LEU A 104 15.83 -11.43 -1.95
C LEU A 104 17.36 -11.58 -1.96
N LYS A 105 17.89 -12.71 -1.48
CA LYS A 105 19.33 -12.93 -1.27
C LYS A 105 20.17 -13.08 -2.55
N ASN A 106 19.55 -13.42 -3.68
CA ASN A 106 20.28 -13.62 -4.94
C ASN A 106 20.69 -12.26 -5.55
N LYS A 107 21.75 -11.66 -5.01
CA LYS A 107 22.40 -10.45 -5.56
C LYS A 107 23.38 -10.79 -6.69
N GLU A 108 23.91 -12.02 -6.71
CA GLU A 108 24.97 -12.44 -7.64
C GLU A 108 24.74 -13.89 -8.06
N ALA A 109 23.67 -14.17 -8.80
CA ALA A 109 23.63 -15.43 -9.54
C ALA A 109 24.42 -15.22 -10.83
N GLU A 110 25.67 -15.70 -10.86
CA GLU A 110 26.56 -15.76 -12.03
C GLU A 110 25.90 -16.44 -13.26
N ASN A 111 24.78 -17.13 -13.06
CA ASN A 111 23.96 -17.69 -14.12
C ASN A 111 22.87 -16.71 -14.54
N LYS A 112 22.83 -16.38 -15.83
CA LYS A 112 21.87 -15.58 -16.62
C LYS A 112 20.35 -15.84 -16.39
N LYS A 113 19.94 -16.60 -15.38
CA LYS A 113 18.53 -16.85 -15.04
C LYS A 113 17.92 -15.62 -14.38
N LYS A 114 16.81 -15.15 -14.95
CA LYS A 114 16.02 -14.03 -14.47
C LYS A 114 15.67 -14.21 -12.99
N LYS A 115 15.99 -13.21 -12.16
CA LYS A 115 15.61 -13.15 -10.74
C LYS A 115 14.09 -13.05 -10.64
N ILE A 116 13.46 -14.01 -9.95
CA ILE A 116 12.02 -13.98 -9.66
C ILE A 116 11.83 -13.42 -8.25
N LEU A 117 11.15 -12.29 -8.15
CA LEU A 117 10.77 -11.66 -6.89
C LEU A 117 9.30 -11.93 -6.60
N TYR A 118 9.02 -12.43 -5.39
CA TYR A 118 7.66 -12.78 -5.00
C TYR A 118 7.02 -11.68 -4.15
N PHE A 119 5.75 -11.41 -4.43
CA PHE A 119 4.79 -10.86 -3.47
C PHE A 119 4.26 -12.03 -2.65
N VAL A 120 3.96 -11.81 -1.38
CA VAL A 120 3.37 -12.87 -0.55
C VAL A 120 1.96 -12.47 -0.14
N ALA A 121 1.00 -13.36 -0.41
CA ALA A 121 -0.40 -13.19 -0.07
C ALA A 121 -0.79 -14.22 1.00
N THR A 122 -0.98 -13.78 2.24
CA THR A 122 -1.25 -14.63 3.39
C THR A 122 -2.21 -13.95 4.37
N GLN A 123 -2.94 -14.75 5.15
CA GLN A 123 -3.74 -14.30 6.29
C GLN A 123 -3.19 -14.79 7.64
N ASP A 124 -2.14 -15.60 7.64
CA ASP A 124 -1.51 -16.06 8.87
C ASP A 124 -0.70 -14.92 9.51
N SER A 125 -1.06 -14.57 10.75
CA SER A 125 -0.37 -13.56 11.54
C SER A 125 1.09 -13.92 11.85
N ALA A 126 1.38 -15.21 12.08
CA ALA A 126 2.73 -15.65 12.43
C ALA A 126 3.66 -15.52 11.22
N LEU A 127 3.21 -15.96 10.04
CA LEU A 127 3.94 -15.78 8.80
C LEU A 127 4.13 -14.30 8.45
N LEU A 128 3.09 -13.47 8.60
CA LEU A 128 3.20 -12.03 8.37
C LEU A 128 4.27 -11.37 9.25
N GLN A 129 4.33 -11.71 10.54
CA GLN A 129 5.37 -11.19 11.44
C GLN A 129 6.78 -11.60 10.98
N LYS A 130 6.98 -12.88 10.62
CA LYS A 130 8.25 -13.38 10.09
C LYS A 130 8.68 -12.66 8.81
N LEU A 131 7.75 -12.31 7.94
CA LEU A 131 8.05 -11.60 6.68
C LEU A 131 8.28 -10.10 6.89
N ARG A 132 7.57 -9.48 7.85
CA ARG A 132 7.81 -8.08 8.23
C ARG A 132 9.21 -7.88 8.81
N SER A 133 9.67 -8.83 9.63
CA SER A 133 11.02 -8.83 10.22
C SER A 133 12.12 -9.16 9.19
N LEU A 134 11.78 -9.87 8.12
CA LEU A 134 12.71 -10.09 7.00
C LEU A 134 12.97 -8.79 6.21
N GLY A 135 11.92 -8.00 6.00
CA GLY A 135 11.96 -6.78 5.20
C GLY A 135 12.11 -7.03 3.69
N GLY A 136 11.71 -6.06 2.88
CA GLY A 136 11.88 -6.07 1.42
C GLY A 136 10.88 -6.91 0.62
N VAL A 137 9.88 -7.51 1.29
CA VAL A 137 8.83 -8.31 0.65
C VAL A 137 7.48 -7.59 0.72
N PRO A 138 6.80 -7.35 -0.42
CA PRO A 138 5.44 -6.82 -0.42
C PRO A 138 4.44 -7.87 0.09
N LEU A 139 3.63 -7.46 1.07
CA LEU A 139 2.65 -8.33 1.73
C LEU A 139 1.22 -7.96 1.32
N MET A 140 0.41 -8.99 1.04
CA MET A 140 -0.99 -8.85 0.64
C MET A 140 -1.88 -9.63 1.60
N SER A 141 -3.00 -9.02 2.00
CA SER A 141 -4.02 -9.63 2.86
C SER A 141 -5.42 -9.26 2.37
N ILE A 142 -6.45 -10.00 2.74
CA ILE A 142 -7.86 -9.66 2.44
C ILE A 142 -8.48 -9.06 3.69
N ARG A 143 -9.03 -7.84 3.59
CA ARG A 143 -9.83 -7.23 4.65
C ARG A 143 -11.03 -6.52 4.04
N TYR A 144 -12.18 -6.60 4.70
CA TYR A 144 -13.42 -5.97 4.24
C TYR A 144 -13.78 -6.33 2.79
N ASN A 145 -13.70 -7.62 2.45
CA ASN A 145 -13.94 -8.16 1.10
C ASN A 145 -13.07 -7.52 0.00
N ALA A 146 -11.87 -7.05 0.35
CA ALA A 146 -10.96 -6.40 -0.57
C ALA A 146 -9.51 -6.83 -0.32
N ILE A 147 -8.78 -7.07 -1.42
CA ILE A 147 -7.34 -7.36 -1.39
C ILE A 147 -6.57 -6.07 -1.07
N LEU A 148 -5.82 -6.05 0.01
CA LEU A 148 -5.02 -4.93 0.44
C LEU A 148 -3.54 -5.24 0.28
N LEU A 149 -2.81 -4.29 -0.30
CA LEU A 149 -1.35 -4.28 -0.28
C LEU A 149 -0.92 -3.51 0.96
N GLU A 150 -0.17 -4.16 1.84
CA GLU A 150 0.29 -3.57 3.08
C GLU A 150 1.29 -2.43 2.80
N LYS A 151 1.46 -1.52 3.77
CA LYS A 151 2.57 -0.57 3.70
C LYS A 151 3.89 -1.34 3.85
N PRO A 152 5.02 -0.79 3.36
CA PRO A 152 6.33 -1.34 3.67
C PRO A 152 6.50 -1.55 5.19
N SER A 153 7.16 -2.63 5.59
CA SER A 153 7.50 -2.82 6.99
C SER A 153 8.58 -1.82 7.41
N GLU A 154 8.66 -1.52 8.70
CA GLU A 154 9.74 -0.67 9.26
C GLU A 154 11.12 -1.19 8.84
N GLU A 155 11.30 -2.51 8.81
CA GLU A 155 12.55 -3.12 8.36
C GLU A 155 12.81 -2.89 6.86
N SER A 156 11.75 -2.91 6.04
CA SER A 156 11.87 -2.58 4.62
C SER A 156 12.28 -1.12 4.42
N GLU A 157 11.77 -0.21 5.25
CA GLU A 157 12.12 1.21 5.23
C GLU A 157 13.58 1.43 5.66
N LYS A 158 14.04 0.78 6.73
CA LYS A 158 15.45 0.81 7.16
C LYS A 158 16.42 0.28 6.09
N ILE A 159 16.08 -0.81 5.42
CA ILE A 159 16.88 -1.37 4.31
C ILE A 159 16.91 -0.38 3.12
N ALA A 160 15.79 0.28 2.85
CA ALA A 160 15.72 1.29 1.79
C ALA A 160 16.56 2.54 2.13
N GLU A 161 16.55 3.01 3.37
CA GLU A 161 17.33 4.17 3.81
C GLU A 161 18.83 3.90 3.78
N SER A 162 19.26 2.76 4.31
CA SER A 162 20.68 2.35 4.31
C SER A 162 21.28 2.11 2.92
N SER A 163 20.44 1.83 1.91
CA SER A 163 20.88 1.76 0.50
C SER A 163 20.89 3.12 -0.20
N THR A 164 20.07 4.08 0.26
CA THR A 164 19.92 5.43 -0.29
C THR A 164 21.12 6.32 0.05
N THR A 165 21.70 6.17 1.25
CA THR A 165 22.86 6.95 1.71
C THR A 165 24.11 6.80 0.84
N LYS A 166 24.19 5.77 -0.01
CA LYS A 166 25.34 5.53 -0.87
C LYS A 166 25.28 6.23 -2.23
N ASN A 167 24.08 6.50 -2.78
CA ASN A 167 23.93 6.92 -4.19
C ASN A 167 23.02 8.15 -4.44
N GLU A 168 22.27 8.66 -3.46
CA GLU A 168 21.20 9.64 -3.75
C GLU A 168 21.52 11.15 -3.79
N PRO A 169 22.58 11.71 -3.18
CA PRO A 169 22.78 13.15 -3.31
C PRO A 169 23.10 13.58 -4.76
N ASP A 170 23.73 12.73 -5.57
CA ASP A 170 24.20 13.08 -6.93
C ASP A 170 23.10 12.93 -8.00
N GLU A 171 22.32 11.85 -7.98
CA GLU A 171 21.26 11.58 -8.96
C GLU A 171 20.10 12.61 -8.89
N LEU A 172 19.67 12.97 -7.67
CA LEU A 172 18.59 13.95 -7.49
C LEU A 172 19.03 15.36 -7.91
N GLN A 173 20.32 15.68 -7.76
CA GLN A 173 20.91 16.92 -8.23
C GLN A 173 21.05 16.93 -9.75
N ARG A 174 21.50 15.84 -10.37
CA ARG A 174 21.55 15.68 -11.84
C ARG A 174 20.19 15.79 -12.49
N VAL A 175 19.15 15.15 -11.94
CA VAL A 175 17.78 15.27 -12.49
C VAL A 175 17.24 16.70 -12.35
N LYS A 176 17.58 17.41 -11.27
CA LYS A 176 17.24 18.85 -11.14
C LYS A 176 18.02 19.72 -12.13
N GLN A 177 19.28 19.42 -12.37
CA GLN A 177 20.11 20.13 -13.36
C GLN A 177 19.62 19.88 -14.79
N LEU A 178 19.33 18.64 -15.16
CA LEU A 178 18.78 18.29 -16.47
C LEU A 178 17.41 18.94 -16.70
N ARG A 179 16.53 18.97 -15.68
CA ARG A 179 15.27 19.71 -15.76
C ARG A 179 15.46 21.21 -15.94
N LYS A 180 16.50 21.81 -15.35
CA LYS A 180 16.83 23.23 -15.55
C LYS A 180 17.33 23.50 -16.97
N VAL A 181 18.10 22.58 -17.55
CA VAL A 181 18.66 22.71 -18.90
C VAL A 181 17.59 22.52 -19.97
N GLU A 182 16.67 21.56 -19.81
CA GLU A 182 15.66 21.25 -20.83
C GLU A 182 14.41 22.16 -20.78
N LEU A 183 13.97 22.61 -19.59
CA LEU A 183 12.75 23.41 -19.47
C LEU A 183 12.99 24.92 -19.27
N GLY A 184 14.23 25.36 -19.03
CA GLY A 184 14.49 26.72 -18.58
C GLY A 184 13.86 27.02 -17.20
N GLU A 185 14.33 28.05 -16.51
CA GLU A 185 13.83 28.41 -15.18
C GLU A 185 12.44 29.07 -15.22
N GLU A 186 11.41 28.41 -15.72
CA GLU A 186 10.04 28.94 -15.57
C GLU A 186 8.98 27.84 -15.63
N ALA A 187 8.96 26.98 -14.61
CA ALA A 187 7.65 26.48 -14.17
C ALA A 187 6.92 27.67 -13.55
N PRO A 188 5.79 28.15 -14.10
CA PRO A 188 5.06 29.24 -13.49
C PRO A 188 4.66 28.76 -12.10
N LYS A 189 5.24 29.38 -11.06
CA LYS A 189 4.73 29.26 -9.70
C LYS A 189 3.27 29.65 -9.82
N HIS A 190 2.37 28.68 -9.71
CA HIS A 190 0.95 28.95 -9.71
C HIS A 190 0.73 29.86 -8.50
N ARG A 191 0.68 31.18 -8.74
CA ARG A 191 0.45 32.16 -7.69
C ARG A 191 -0.85 31.69 -7.05
N LYS A 192 -0.78 31.32 -5.77
CA LYS A 192 -2.01 31.20 -4.99
C LYS A 192 -2.69 32.54 -5.21
N ARG A 193 -3.86 32.52 -5.86
CA ARG A 193 -4.67 33.72 -5.98
C ARG A 193 -4.88 34.17 -4.55
N GLU A 194 -4.23 35.26 -4.16
CA GLU A 194 -4.55 35.93 -2.91
C GLU A 194 -6.06 36.15 -2.94
N ALA A 195 -6.72 35.87 -1.83
CA ALA A 195 -8.12 36.19 -1.70
C ALA A 195 -8.24 37.70 -1.93
N LYS A 196 -8.68 38.10 -3.13
CA LYS A 196 -9.18 39.45 -3.36
C LYS A 196 -10.16 39.71 -2.24
N GLY A 197 -10.02 40.85 -1.58
CA GLY A 197 -10.73 41.22 -0.36
C GLY A 197 -12.23 40.87 -0.40
N PRO A 198 -12.90 40.85 0.77
CA PRO A 198 -14.23 40.30 0.93
C PRO A 198 -15.14 40.72 -0.23
N ASN A 199 -15.74 39.72 -0.89
CA ASN A 199 -16.59 39.86 -2.08
C ASN A 199 -17.47 41.13 -1.97
N PRO A 200 -17.43 42.06 -2.94
CA PRO A 200 -18.16 43.33 -2.86
C PRO A 200 -19.68 43.18 -2.73
N LEU A 201 -20.25 42.00 -3.01
CA LEU A 201 -21.67 41.68 -2.76
C LEU A 201 -21.97 41.28 -1.29
N SER A 202 -20.95 41.06 -0.47
CA SER A 202 -21.05 40.54 0.91
C SER A 202 -20.95 41.62 1.99
N CYS A 203 -21.04 42.90 1.62
CA CYS A 203 -21.17 44.03 2.56
C CYS A 203 -22.64 44.40 2.84
N LYS A 204 -23.53 43.41 3.03
CA LYS A 204 -24.83 43.70 3.66
C LYS A 204 -24.59 43.91 5.15
N LYS A 205 -24.53 45.17 5.58
CA LYS A 205 -24.55 45.56 6.99
C LYS A 205 -25.69 44.80 7.67
N LYS A 206 -25.39 44.13 8.78
CA LYS A 206 -26.40 43.53 9.64
C LYS A 206 -27.38 44.63 10.03
N LYS A 207 -28.61 44.60 9.50
CA LYS A 207 -29.66 45.51 9.96
C LYS A 207 -29.81 45.29 11.46
N LYS A 208 -29.61 46.34 12.26
CA LYS A 208 -30.04 46.34 13.66
C LYS A 208 -31.53 46.10 13.62
N ILE A 209 -31.97 44.93 14.09
CA ILE A 209 -33.35 44.73 14.48
C ILE A 209 -33.56 45.71 15.64
N GLN A 210 -34.35 46.75 15.42
CA GLN A 210 -34.93 47.49 16.53
C GLN A 210 -35.78 46.46 17.28
N ARG A 211 -35.36 46.10 18.49
CA ARG A 211 -36.24 45.45 19.44
C ARG A 211 -37.28 46.50 19.81
N ASN A 212 -38.40 46.51 19.10
CA ASN A 212 -39.62 46.99 19.71
C ASN A 212 -39.94 45.98 20.82
N ASN A 213 -40.09 46.49 22.03
CA ASN A 213 -40.65 45.74 23.14
C ASN A 213 -42.05 45.31 22.72
N ASP A 214 -42.21 44.08 22.25
CA ASP A 214 -43.44 43.31 22.39
C ASP A 214 -43.08 41.83 22.23
N GLY A 215 -43.61 41.03 23.15
CA GLY A 215 -43.17 39.67 23.46
C GLY A 215 -43.31 38.68 22.30
N GLY A 216 -42.32 37.78 22.19
CA GLY A 216 -42.36 36.63 21.28
C GLY A 216 -40.96 36.12 20.94
N VAL A 217 -40.54 35.03 21.59
CA VAL A 217 -39.22 34.39 21.43
C VAL A 217 -39.05 33.78 20.04
N PRO A 218 -37.84 33.90 19.42
CA PRO A 218 -37.24 32.70 18.81
C PRO A 218 -35.74 32.60 19.11
N GLY A 219 -35.34 31.59 19.87
CA GLY A 219 -33.94 31.24 20.14
C GLY A 219 -33.40 30.26 19.09
N ALA A 220 -32.66 30.77 18.10
CA ALA A 220 -31.89 29.94 17.19
C ALA A 220 -30.49 29.63 17.78
N PHE A 221 -30.24 28.34 18.00
CA PHE A 221 -28.97 27.64 17.79
C PHE A 221 -27.68 28.47 17.90
N GLY A 222 -27.23 28.67 19.15
CA GLY A 222 -25.86 29.06 19.48
C GLY A 222 -24.93 27.85 19.46
N LYS A 223 -23.86 27.93 18.65
CA LYS A 223 -22.75 26.98 18.60
C LYS A 223 -22.13 26.78 19.99
N ARG A 224 -22.08 25.54 20.48
CA ARG A 224 -21.33 25.16 21.69
C ARG A 224 -19.83 25.32 21.42
N LYS A 225 -19.19 26.13 22.26
CA LYS A 225 -17.73 26.19 22.46
C LYS A 225 -17.32 24.92 23.22
N LYS A 226 -16.23 24.29 22.78
CA LYS A 226 -15.53 23.24 23.53
C LYS A 226 -14.86 23.90 24.73
N GLU A 227 -15.12 23.39 25.93
CA GLU A 227 -14.29 23.62 27.11
C GLU A 227 -13.59 22.30 27.46
N ASP A 228 -12.33 22.45 27.83
CA ASP A 228 -11.36 21.39 28.11
C ASP A 228 -11.65 20.75 29.46
N ASP A 229 -11.78 19.42 29.49
CA ASP A 229 -11.98 18.66 30.72
C ASP A 229 -10.61 18.21 31.26
N LYS A 230 -10.16 18.89 32.32
CA LYS A 230 -9.04 18.50 33.17
C LYS A 230 -9.57 18.34 34.60
N GLY A 231 -9.54 17.11 35.12
CA GLY A 231 -9.35 16.83 36.54
C GLY A 231 -10.58 16.43 37.37
N GLU A 232 -10.69 15.12 37.60
CA GLU A 232 -10.55 14.45 38.91
C GLU A 232 -11.54 14.69 40.10
N PHE A 233 -11.91 13.55 40.71
CA PHE A 233 -12.42 13.27 42.07
C PHE A 233 -13.87 13.61 42.48
N ASN A 234 -14.72 12.56 42.54
CA ASN A 234 -15.06 11.87 43.80
C ASN A 234 -15.57 10.44 43.51
#